data_AF-A0A847VUX7-F1
#
_entry.id   AF-A0A847VUX7-F1
#
_cell.length_a   1.000
_cell.length_b   1.000
_cell.length_c   1.000
_cell.angle_alpha   90.00
_cell.angle_beta   90.00
_cell.angle_gamma   90.00
#
_symmetry.space_group_name_H-M   'P 1'
#
loop_
_entity.id
_entity.type
_entity.pdbx_description
1 polymer ?
#
loop_
_entity_poly.entity_id
_entity_poly.type
_entity_poly.pdbx_seq_one_letter_code
_entity_poly.pdbx_strand_id
1 'polypeptide(L)'
;MALYLKYRPQDFSSIIGQEHIVKTISNQIIHNKINHAYLFSGPRGVGKTTLARVIAKAVNCENRQDKNFDPCNQCSSCQEITHSRAIDVIEIDAASHTGVDNVKENIIDNVQFKPTKSKYKVFIIDEVHMLSTSAFNALLKTLEEPPEHIIFILATTELHKLPATIISRCQRFAFKKIPHETMNKHLENIAKAEKIKITKEVLERIINKSDGCARDAISLLDQLMATGEKNIDSETASLVLPNTNIEKTFTFVSSLINKDIENGMNLIKSLVDDGINFNQFNIDLLELLHAMMINKADPQAAFILDVNDKVKKEIDKINQQISYTDLIILIDLIMKRSQQIRLSPIPELPLQLVLLEWCEKKENNQDDNNFTTPNKSNNEKKEVTKKEPITKENKESTNNKASLTKENKKTSFTEKVKNIVNKPIEFSLIDIEKKWTNFISQVEKEHPSLIFILKMSEILNLENNLLKIGVQYSFHANKLNDKICQRNLENIMSDILGHKIRIEAVVQEKEINQDKNDIQNLASSFGGEIIS
;
A
#
# COMPACT_ATOMS: atom_id res chain seq x y z
N MET A 1 30.34 -2.93 7.57
CA MET A 1 29.08 -3.57 8.04
C MET A 1 28.08 -2.46 8.25
N ALA A 2 26.88 -2.56 7.71
CA ALA A 2 25.90 -1.48 7.77
C ALA A 2 25.54 -1.13 9.23
N LEU A 3 25.42 0.17 9.53
CA LEU A 3 25.20 0.66 10.89
C LEU A 3 23.92 0.10 11.51
N TYR A 4 22.85 -0.02 10.72
CA TYR A 4 21.57 -0.53 11.22
C TYR A 4 21.63 -1.99 11.68
N LEU A 5 22.61 -2.77 11.21
CA LEU A 5 22.87 -4.11 11.72
C LEU A 5 23.76 -4.07 12.96
N LYS A 6 24.79 -3.22 12.96
CA LYS A 6 25.74 -3.06 14.07
C LYS A 6 25.06 -2.54 15.34
N TYR A 7 24.18 -1.54 15.20
CA TYR A 7 23.45 -0.90 16.29
C TYR A 7 22.05 -1.47 16.51
N ARG A 8 21.74 -2.63 15.92
CA ARG A 8 20.46 -3.29 16.19
C ARG A 8 20.39 -3.64 17.69
N PRO A 9 19.34 -3.18 18.42
CA PRO A 9 19.15 -3.52 19.83
C PRO A 9 19.24 -5.03 20.10
N GLN A 10 19.96 -5.41 21.15
CA GLN A 10 20.20 -6.81 21.54
C GLN A 10 19.48 -7.19 22.85
N ASP A 11 18.91 -6.21 23.52
CA ASP A 11 18.34 -6.25 24.85
C ASP A 11 17.16 -5.26 24.91
N PHE A 12 16.29 -5.39 25.90
CA PHE A 12 15.12 -4.53 26.03
C PHE A 12 15.49 -3.09 26.35
N SER A 13 16.59 -2.88 27.08
CA SER A 13 17.03 -1.55 27.52
C SER A 13 17.52 -0.66 26.38
N SER A 14 18.03 -1.24 25.30
CA SER A 14 18.50 -0.51 24.11
C SER A 14 17.39 -0.18 23.10
N ILE A 15 16.15 -0.61 23.34
CA ILE A 15 15.00 -0.31 22.48
C ILE A 15 14.48 1.10 22.79
N ILE A 16 14.40 1.95 21.76
CA ILE A 16 14.02 3.36 21.90
C ILE A 16 12.57 3.62 21.48
N GLY A 17 11.87 4.51 22.19
CA GLY A 17 10.55 5.04 21.79
C GLY A 17 9.38 4.06 21.87
N GLN A 18 9.57 2.91 22.51
CA GLN A 18 8.53 1.88 22.71
C GLN A 18 8.43 1.43 24.17
N GLU A 19 8.58 2.38 25.10
CA GLU A 19 8.72 2.12 26.54
C GLU A 19 7.49 1.38 27.12
N HIS A 20 6.28 1.67 26.61
CA HIS A 20 5.05 1.00 27.05
C HIS A 20 5.03 -0.49 26.69
N ILE A 21 5.50 -0.82 25.48
CA ILE A 21 5.57 -2.20 24.97
C ILE A 21 6.63 -2.96 25.76
N VAL A 22 7.83 -2.39 25.84
CA VAL A 22 8.97 -2.97 26.54
C VAL A 22 8.60 -3.27 28.00
N LYS A 23 7.96 -2.33 28.71
CA LYS A 23 7.54 -2.51 30.10
C LYS A 23 6.53 -3.65 30.29
N THR A 24 5.58 -3.80 29.37
CA THR A 24 4.58 -4.89 29.49
C THR A 24 5.21 -6.25 29.25
N ILE A 25 6.04 -6.36 28.21
CA ILE A 25 6.68 -7.63 27.85
C ILE A 25 7.76 -8.03 28.86
N SER A 26 8.55 -7.07 29.37
CA SER A 26 9.52 -7.34 30.43
C SER A 26 8.86 -7.90 31.68
N ASN A 27 7.72 -7.31 32.11
CA ASN A 27 6.94 -7.82 33.23
C ASN A 27 6.41 -9.25 32.98
N GLN A 28 5.97 -9.56 31.75
CA GLN A 28 5.54 -10.91 31.41
C GLN A 28 6.68 -11.93 31.51
N ILE A 29 7.88 -11.56 31.08
CA ILE A 29 9.07 -12.41 31.14
C ILE A 29 9.50 -12.63 32.60
N ILE A 30 9.52 -11.59 33.43
CA ILE A 30 9.87 -11.68 34.86
C ILE A 30 8.91 -12.63 35.59
N HIS A 31 7.62 -12.54 35.29
CA HIS A 31 6.60 -13.34 35.96
C HIS A 31 6.34 -14.70 35.29
N ASN A 32 7.10 -15.08 34.26
CA ASN A 32 6.87 -16.27 33.44
C ASN A 32 5.42 -16.39 32.93
N LYS A 33 4.77 -15.25 32.63
CA LYS A 33 3.42 -15.15 32.05
C LYS A 33 3.50 -14.74 30.59
N ILE A 34 4.28 -15.49 29.83
CA ILE A 34 4.47 -15.28 28.38
C ILE A 34 3.21 -15.75 27.66
N ASN A 35 2.76 -14.97 26.68
CA ASN A 35 1.61 -15.33 25.87
C ASN A 35 2.06 -16.20 24.68
N HIS A 36 1.17 -17.07 24.20
CA HIS A 36 1.46 -17.95 23.06
C HIS A 36 1.50 -17.19 21.73
N ALA A 37 0.87 -16.01 21.63
CA ALA A 37 0.85 -15.21 20.41
C ALA A 37 0.91 -13.70 20.66
N TYR A 38 1.84 -13.05 19.99
CA TYR A 38 2.07 -11.61 19.98
C TYR A 38 1.81 -11.03 18.59
N LEU A 39 1.10 -9.91 18.51
CA LEU A 39 0.88 -9.18 17.26
C LEU A 39 1.45 -7.76 17.34
N PHE A 40 2.53 -7.53 16.61
CA PHE A 40 3.24 -6.26 16.51
C PHE A 40 2.77 -5.50 15.27
N SER A 41 2.03 -4.41 15.49
CA SER A 41 1.50 -3.56 14.42
C SER A 41 2.15 -2.18 14.46
N GLY A 42 2.55 -1.64 13.31
CA GLY A 42 3.04 -0.26 13.21
C GLY A 42 3.91 -0.03 11.98
N PRO A 43 4.39 1.22 11.76
CA PRO A 43 5.19 1.57 10.59
C PRO A 43 6.44 0.70 10.42
N ARG A 44 7.00 0.66 9.21
CA ARG A 44 8.27 -0.06 8.97
C ARG A 44 9.41 0.60 9.76
N GLY A 45 10.47 -0.14 10.05
CA GLY A 45 11.69 0.45 10.62
C GLY A 45 11.64 0.94 12.08
N VAL A 46 10.49 0.82 12.78
CA VAL A 46 10.32 1.22 14.20
C VAL A 46 10.77 0.15 15.22
N GLY A 47 11.24 -1.01 14.77
CA GLY A 47 11.83 -2.04 15.65
C GLY A 47 10.95 -3.27 15.95
N LYS A 48 9.88 -3.54 15.19
CA LYS A 48 9.00 -4.72 15.38
C LYS A 48 9.78 -6.04 15.42
N THR A 49 10.49 -6.36 14.35
CA THR A 49 11.28 -7.59 14.19
C THR A 49 12.48 -7.62 15.13
N THR A 50 13.01 -6.45 15.52
CA THR A 50 14.07 -6.36 16.53
C THR A 50 13.55 -6.79 17.90
N LEU A 51 12.42 -6.23 18.36
CA LEU A 51 11.82 -6.62 19.63
C LEU A 51 11.43 -8.11 19.62
N ALA A 52 10.93 -8.63 18.49
CA ALA A 52 10.63 -10.05 18.34
C ALA A 52 11.84 -10.94 18.63
N ARG A 53 13.01 -10.60 18.09
CA ARG A 53 14.26 -11.33 18.36
C ARG A 53 14.74 -11.17 19.80
N VAL A 54 14.60 -10.00 20.39
CA VAL A 54 14.95 -9.78 21.82
C VAL A 54 14.07 -10.65 22.72
N ILE A 55 12.78 -10.78 22.42
CA ILE A 55 11.87 -11.71 23.13
C ILE A 55 12.34 -13.15 22.95
N ALA A 56 12.60 -13.58 21.71
CA ALA A 56 13.06 -14.93 21.42
C ALA A 56 14.34 -15.27 22.21
N LYS A 57 15.28 -14.32 22.29
CA LYS A 57 16.48 -14.46 23.13
C LYS A 57 16.13 -14.58 24.60
N ALA A 58 15.29 -13.68 25.12
CA ALA A 58 14.98 -13.64 26.53
C ALA A 58 14.31 -14.94 26.98
N VAL A 59 13.33 -15.46 26.24
CA VAL A 59 12.60 -16.69 26.60
C VAL A 59 13.45 -17.96 26.50
N ASN A 60 14.47 -17.97 25.62
CA ASN A 60 15.37 -19.10 25.39
C ASN A 60 16.77 -18.92 26.00
N CYS A 61 17.00 -17.87 26.79
CA CYS A 61 18.30 -17.60 27.41
C CYS A 61 18.59 -18.56 28.57
N GLU A 62 19.64 -19.36 28.44
CA GLU A 62 20.11 -20.32 29.46
C GLU A 62 20.54 -19.65 30.77
N ASN A 63 21.22 -18.49 30.69
CA ASN A 63 21.83 -17.82 31.84
C ASN A 63 21.00 -16.62 32.35
N ARG A 64 19.69 -16.59 32.07
CA ARG A 64 18.83 -15.49 32.53
C ARG A 64 18.56 -15.65 34.03
N GLN A 65 18.89 -14.64 34.83
CA GLN A 65 18.58 -14.66 36.26
C GLN A 65 17.06 -14.54 36.50
N ASP A 66 16.54 -15.18 37.56
CA ASP A 66 15.09 -15.35 37.85
C ASP A 66 14.28 -14.05 38.09
N LYS A 67 14.89 -12.87 37.94
CA LYS A 67 14.21 -11.57 38.01
C LYS A 67 14.67 -10.59 36.93
N ASN A 68 15.56 -11.03 36.03
CA ASN A 68 16.02 -10.21 34.93
C ASN A 68 15.16 -10.49 33.69
N PHE A 69 14.76 -9.42 33.01
CA PHE A 69 14.05 -9.50 31.74
C PHE A 69 15.00 -9.50 30.54
N ASP A 70 16.23 -8.99 30.70
CA ASP A 70 17.19 -8.92 29.62
C ASP A 70 17.89 -10.27 29.35
N PRO A 71 18.09 -10.63 28.07
CA PRO A 71 18.91 -11.77 27.71
C PRO A 71 20.38 -11.52 28.05
N CYS A 72 21.13 -12.57 28.42
CA CYS A 72 22.55 -12.42 28.77
C CYS A 72 23.45 -12.06 27.59
N ASN A 73 22.99 -12.29 26.35
CA ASN A 73 23.74 -12.09 25.11
C ASN A 73 25.09 -12.85 24.99
N GLN A 74 25.39 -13.76 25.93
CA GLN A 74 26.67 -14.51 25.96
C GLN A 74 26.49 -16.02 25.81
N CYS A 75 25.33 -16.58 26.18
CA CYS A 75 25.09 -18.03 26.06
C CYS A 75 24.89 -18.47 24.59
N SER A 76 24.97 -19.79 24.36
CA SER A 76 24.89 -20.39 23.03
C SER A 76 23.59 -20.02 22.30
N SER A 77 22.46 -20.15 22.99
CA SER A 77 21.13 -19.74 22.50
C SER A 77 21.09 -18.26 22.08
N CYS A 78 21.56 -17.34 22.92
CA CYS A 78 21.56 -15.91 22.58
C CYS A 78 22.41 -15.60 21.34
N GLN A 79 23.58 -16.23 21.22
CA GLN A 79 24.50 -16.04 20.10
C GLN A 79 23.92 -16.62 18.81
N GLU A 80 23.33 -17.81 18.85
CA GLU A 80 22.66 -18.44 17.71
C GLU A 80 21.51 -17.59 17.19
N ILE A 81 20.67 -17.04 18.07
CA ILE A 81 19.55 -16.16 17.69
C ILE A 81 20.06 -14.85 17.09
N THR A 82 21.12 -14.26 17.66
CA THR A 82 21.74 -13.02 17.14
C THR A 82 22.19 -13.20 15.68
N HIS A 83 22.82 -14.34 15.40
CA HIS A 83 23.35 -14.67 14.08
C HIS A 83 22.30 -15.33 13.16
N SER A 84 21.04 -15.43 13.59
CA SER A 84 19.94 -16.07 12.83
C SER A 84 20.25 -17.52 12.44
N ARG A 85 20.87 -18.28 13.36
CA ARG A 85 21.25 -19.70 13.21
C ARG A 85 20.56 -20.63 14.21
N ALA A 86 19.66 -20.09 15.04
CA ALA A 86 18.95 -20.88 16.05
C ALA A 86 17.92 -21.79 15.39
N ILE A 87 17.99 -23.09 15.69
CA ILE A 87 17.09 -24.11 15.12
C ILE A 87 15.64 -23.90 15.61
N ASP A 88 15.48 -23.55 16.88
CA ASP A 88 14.16 -23.38 17.51
C ASP A 88 13.60 -21.96 17.37
N VAL A 89 14.27 -21.07 16.63
CA VAL A 89 13.76 -19.72 16.31
C VAL A 89 13.68 -19.59 14.81
N ILE A 90 12.46 -19.71 14.30
CA ILE A 90 12.17 -19.72 12.87
C ILE A 90 11.66 -18.33 12.50
N GLU A 91 12.45 -17.58 11.74
CA GLU A 91 12.09 -16.27 11.21
C GLU A 91 11.70 -16.39 9.74
N ILE A 92 10.48 -15.95 9.41
CA ILE A 92 9.90 -16.03 8.08
C ILE A 92 9.45 -14.64 7.69
N ASP A 93 9.92 -14.17 6.55
CA ASP A 93 9.41 -12.97 5.91
C ASP A 93 8.34 -13.37 4.87
N ALA A 94 7.08 -13.03 5.18
CA ALA A 94 5.95 -13.39 4.34
C ALA A 94 5.97 -12.68 2.96
N ALA A 95 6.71 -11.57 2.83
CA ALA A 95 6.84 -10.87 1.56
C ALA A 95 7.78 -11.60 0.57
N SER A 96 8.80 -12.30 1.07
CA SER A 96 9.78 -13.04 0.26
C SER A 96 9.42 -14.52 0.06
N HIS A 97 8.60 -15.09 0.95
CA HIS A 97 8.15 -16.49 0.89
C HIS A 97 6.65 -16.61 0.56
N THR A 98 6.21 -16.02 -0.56
CA THR A 98 4.80 -15.99 -0.99
C THR A 98 4.28 -17.31 -1.59
N GLY A 99 5.16 -18.27 -1.89
CA GLY A 99 4.77 -19.61 -2.32
C GLY A 99 3.89 -20.26 -1.26
N VAL A 100 2.66 -20.64 -1.64
CA VAL A 100 1.61 -21.17 -0.74
C VAL A 100 2.09 -22.38 0.07
N ASP A 101 3.06 -23.13 -0.47
CA ASP A 101 3.60 -24.36 0.13
C ASP A 101 4.65 -24.08 1.21
N ASN A 102 5.48 -23.04 1.06
CA ASN A 102 6.59 -22.76 1.99
C ASN A 102 6.13 -22.40 3.40
N VAL A 103 5.06 -21.61 3.56
CA VAL A 103 4.61 -21.18 4.90
C VAL A 103 3.90 -22.33 5.62
N LYS A 104 3.14 -23.14 4.87
CA LYS A 104 2.40 -24.27 5.42
C LYS A 104 3.35 -25.36 5.90
N GLU A 105 4.32 -25.74 5.06
CA GLU A 105 5.34 -26.75 5.38
C GLU A 105 6.32 -26.26 6.46
N ASN A 106 6.81 -25.02 6.38
CA ASN A 106 7.82 -24.54 7.35
C ASN A 106 7.25 -24.20 8.73
N ILE A 107 5.98 -23.78 8.82
CA ILE A 107 5.38 -23.40 10.10
C ILE A 107 4.62 -24.56 10.72
N ILE A 108 3.69 -25.16 9.99
CA ILE A 108 2.60 -25.94 10.59
C ILE A 108 3.04 -27.37 10.88
N ASP A 109 3.87 -27.93 10.02
CA ASP A 109 4.45 -29.25 10.29
C ASP A 109 5.44 -29.13 11.44
N ASN A 110 6.20 -28.03 11.50
CA ASN A 110 7.15 -27.78 12.57
C ASN A 110 6.52 -27.47 13.92
N VAL A 111 5.30 -26.96 13.96
CA VAL A 111 4.56 -26.63 15.19
C VAL A 111 4.29 -27.87 16.04
N GLN A 112 4.11 -29.04 15.44
CA GLN A 112 3.75 -30.24 16.20
C GLN A 112 4.94 -30.83 16.99
N PHE A 113 6.16 -30.41 16.66
CA PHE A 113 7.38 -30.93 17.26
C PHE A 113 7.89 -30.04 18.39
N LYS A 114 8.26 -30.69 19.51
CA LYS A 114 8.93 -30.03 20.64
C LYS A 114 10.24 -29.35 20.20
N PRO A 115 10.68 -28.30 20.92
CA PRO A 115 11.96 -27.65 20.63
C PRO A 115 13.12 -28.65 20.82
N THR A 116 14.18 -28.50 20.02
CA THR A 116 15.33 -29.42 20.01
C THR A 116 16.32 -29.10 21.12
N LYS A 117 16.64 -27.81 21.30
CA LYS A 117 17.67 -27.32 22.22
C LYS A 117 17.15 -26.25 23.19
N SER A 118 16.13 -25.51 22.77
CA SER A 118 15.62 -24.35 23.49
C SER A 118 14.42 -24.69 24.38
N LYS A 119 14.04 -23.76 25.27
CA LYS A 119 12.84 -23.92 26.10
C LYS A 119 11.55 -23.76 25.29
N TYR A 120 11.54 -22.81 24.36
CA TYR A 120 10.42 -22.50 23.47
C TYR A 120 10.85 -22.55 22.01
N LYS A 121 9.93 -23.02 21.16
CA LYS A 121 10.02 -22.88 19.71
C LYS A 121 9.31 -21.58 19.31
N VAL A 122 10.07 -20.62 18.81
CA VAL A 122 9.57 -19.27 18.52
C VAL A 122 9.44 -19.08 17.02
N PHE A 123 8.25 -18.72 16.56
CA PHE A 123 7.98 -18.37 15.17
C PHE A 123 7.84 -16.86 15.04
N ILE A 124 8.76 -16.22 14.32
CA ILE A 124 8.70 -14.79 14.00
C ILE A 124 8.24 -14.68 12.55
N ILE A 125 7.04 -14.14 12.33
CA ILE A 125 6.48 -13.97 10.99
C ILE A 125 6.41 -12.47 10.70
N ASP A 126 7.31 -11.97 9.85
CA ASP A 126 7.33 -10.58 9.42
C ASP A 126 6.43 -10.36 8.21
N GLU A 127 5.90 -9.14 8.10
CA GLU A 127 4.87 -8.73 7.15
C GLU A 127 3.74 -9.74 6.96
N VAL A 128 3.21 -10.28 8.07
CA VAL A 128 2.21 -11.37 8.09
C VAL A 128 0.96 -11.08 7.24
N HIS A 129 0.65 -9.82 6.96
CA HIS A 129 -0.45 -9.43 6.07
C HIS A 129 -0.26 -9.90 4.62
N MET A 130 0.96 -10.28 4.23
CA MET A 130 1.30 -10.83 2.91
C MET A 130 1.03 -12.33 2.80
N LEU A 131 0.63 -12.99 3.89
CA LEU A 131 0.28 -14.42 3.86
C LEU A 131 -0.96 -14.68 3.00
N SER A 132 -0.95 -15.86 2.35
CA SER A 132 -2.12 -16.37 1.64
C SER A 132 -3.25 -16.71 2.62
N THR A 133 -4.49 -16.71 2.11
CA THR A 133 -5.68 -17.08 2.90
C THR A 133 -5.61 -18.52 3.43
N SER A 134 -5.01 -19.44 2.68
CA SER A 134 -4.79 -20.82 3.14
C SER A 134 -3.80 -20.90 4.30
N ALA A 135 -2.71 -20.13 4.26
CA ALA A 135 -1.74 -20.04 5.35
C ALA A 135 -2.38 -19.45 6.63
N PHE A 136 -3.19 -18.40 6.50
CA PHE A 136 -3.95 -17.85 7.63
C PHE A 136 -4.89 -18.86 8.28
N ASN A 137 -5.65 -19.62 7.48
CA ASN A 137 -6.57 -20.63 8.00
C ASN A 137 -5.85 -21.75 8.74
N ALA A 138 -4.65 -22.08 8.30
CA ALA A 138 -3.87 -23.15 8.89
C ALA A 138 -3.15 -22.67 10.18
N LEU A 139 -2.74 -21.39 10.24
CA LEU A 139 -2.31 -20.72 11.49
C LEU A 139 -3.45 -20.64 12.52
N LEU A 140 -4.70 -20.38 12.10
CA LEU A 140 -5.84 -20.25 13.02
C LEU A 140 -6.02 -21.48 13.91
N LYS A 141 -5.90 -22.68 13.36
CA LYS A 141 -6.01 -23.93 14.13
C LYS A 141 -4.99 -23.99 15.27
N THR A 142 -3.77 -23.54 15.00
CA THR A 142 -2.69 -23.54 15.99
C THR A 142 -2.84 -22.41 17.01
N LEU A 143 -3.34 -21.25 16.58
CA LEU A 143 -3.60 -20.12 17.48
C LEU A 143 -4.81 -20.36 18.40
N GLU A 144 -5.73 -21.25 18.03
CA GLU A 144 -6.86 -21.67 18.88
C GLU A 144 -6.43 -22.64 19.97
N GLU A 145 -5.61 -23.63 19.62
CA GLU A 145 -5.13 -24.66 20.54
C GLU A 145 -3.59 -24.72 20.49
N PRO A 146 -2.89 -23.70 21.03
CA PRO A 146 -1.44 -23.61 20.94
C PRO A 146 -0.75 -24.61 21.88
N PRO A 147 0.23 -25.38 21.38
CA PRO A 147 1.10 -26.16 22.25
C PRO A 147 1.89 -25.26 23.23
N GLU A 148 2.06 -25.69 24.48
CA GLU A 148 2.68 -24.88 25.56
C GLU A 148 4.12 -24.41 25.28
N HIS A 149 4.82 -25.10 24.37
CA HIS A 149 6.21 -24.83 24.03
C HIS A 149 6.37 -23.85 22.85
N ILE A 150 5.27 -23.31 22.31
CA ILE A 150 5.28 -22.47 21.11
C ILE A 150 4.96 -21.03 21.44
N ILE A 151 5.69 -20.11 20.81
CA ILE A 151 5.42 -18.68 20.84
C ILE A 151 5.39 -18.16 19.41
N PHE A 152 4.27 -17.57 19.01
CA PHE A 152 4.14 -16.83 17.76
C PHE A 152 4.38 -15.34 18.00
N ILE A 153 5.19 -14.72 17.14
CA ILE A 153 5.38 -13.28 17.07
C ILE A 153 5.10 -12.84 15.65
N LEU A 154 3.93 -12.26 15.44
CA LEU A 154 3.45 -11.77 14.16
C LEU A 154 3.76 -10.28 14.04
N ALA A 155 4.41 -9.83 12.97
CA ALA A 155 4.66 -8.43 12.71
C ALA A 155 3.96 -7.98 11.41
N THR A 156 3.35 -6.79 11.43
CA THR A 156 2.69 -6.21 10.26
C THR A 156 2.80 -4.68 10.23
N THR A 157 2.94 -4.14 9.03
CA THR A 157 2.72 -2.71 8.74
C THR A 157 1.25 -2.36 8.48
N GLU A 158 0.44 -3.32 8.03
CA GLU A 158 -0.94 -3.11 7.60
C GLU A 158 -1.92 -3.96 8.42
N LEU A 159 -2.23 -3.52 9.64
CA LEU A 159 -3.10 -4.27 10.54
C LEU A 159 -4.51 -4.54 9.96
N HIS A 160 -5.04 -3.61 9.18
CA HIS A 160 -6.40 -3.70 8.62
C HIS A 160 -6.56 -4.83 7.59
N LYS A 161 -5.45 -5.34 7.03
CA LYS A 161 -5.47 -6.49 6.11
C LYS A 161 -5.54 -7.83 6.84
N LEU A 162 -5.31 -7.87 8.15
CA LEU A 162 -5.37 -9.10 8.92
C LEU A 162 -6.82 -9.47 9.24
N PRO A 163 -7.20 -10.76 9.18
CA PRO A 163 -8.49 -11.23 9.65
C PRO A 163 -8.70 -10.92 11.14
N ALA A 164 -9.90 -10.46 11.51
CA ALA A 164 -10.25 -10.18 12.91
C ALA A 164 -10.08 -11.41 13.82
N THR A 165 -10.23 -12.62 13.27
CA THR A 165 -10.04 -13.89 13.96
C THR A 165 -8.60 -14.13 14.41
N ILE A 166 -7.60 -13.65 13.67
CA ILE A 166 -6.19 -13.68 14.09
C ILE A 166 -5.97 -12.64 15.18
N ILE A 167 -6.44 -11.40 14.95
CA ILE A 167 -6.24 -10.28 15.86
C ILE A 167 -6.80 -10.60 17.26
N SER A 168 -7.96 -11.25 17.34
CA SER A 168 -8.60 -11.59 18.62
C SER A 168 -7.85 -12.64 19.44
N ARG A 169 -6.97 -13.44 18.82
CA ARG A 169 -6.21 -14.52 19.47
C ARG A 169 -4.79 -14.10 19.84
N CYS A 170 -4.36 -12.90 19.44
CA CYS A 170 -3.03 -12.39 19.75
C CYS A 170 -3.08 -11.25 20.77
N GLN A 171 -2.05 -11.17 21.62
CA GLN A 171 -1.82 -9.95 22.37
C GLN A 171 -1.23 -8.88 21.46
N ARG A 172 -2.01 -7.83 21.22
CA ARG A 172 -1.65 -6.76 20.29
C ARG A 172 -0.78 -5.70 20.96
N PHE A 173 0.30 -5.32 20.27
CA PHE A 173 1.14 -4.18 20.60
C PHE A 173 1.26 -3.24 19.39
N ALA A 174 0.84 -1.99 19.59
CA ALA A 174 0.94 -0.94 18.58
C ALA A 174 2.24 -0.15 18.79
N PHE A 175 3.14 -0.28 17.83
CA PHE A 175 4.38 0.49 17.74
C PHE A 175 4.09 1.87 17.20
N LYS A 176 4.71 2.87 17.81
CA LYS A 176 4.59 4.28 17.40
C LYS A 176 5.84 4.73 16.65
N LYS A 177 5.72 5.82 15.89
CA LYS A 177 6.89 6.54 15.39
C LYS A 177 7.73 7.03 16.57
N ILE A 178 9.05 7.01 16.42
CA ILE A 178 9.96 7.43 17.47
C ILE A 178 9.94 8.96 17.54
N PRO A 179 9.76 9.56 18.75
CA PRO A 179 9.78 11.02 18.90
C PRO A 179 11.10 11.64 18.45
N HIS A 180 11.04 12.87 17.93
CA HIS A 180 12.20 13.60 17.41
C HIS A 180 13.35 13.67 18.42
N GLU A 181 13.07 14.06 19.67
CA GLU A 181 14.10 14.15 20.72
C GLU A 181 14.78 12.81 21.02
N THR A 182 14.01 11.72 21.06
CA THR A 182 14.52 10.37 21.33
C THR A 182 15.40 9.90 20.16
N MET A 183 14.97 10.15 18.92
CA MET A 183 15.75 9.84 17.73
C MET A 183 17.06 10.62 17.70
N ASN A 184 17.02 11.93 18.01
CA ASN A 184 18.21 12.78 18.02
C ASN A 184 19.26 12.27 19.02
N LYS A 185 18.85 12.02 20.27
CA LYS A 185 19.74 11.44 21.29
C LYS A 185 20.35 10.11 20.85
N HIS A 186 19.57 9.28 20.18
CA HIS A 186 20.06 8.00 19.67
C HIS A 186 21.10 8.17 18.55
N LEU A 187 20.83 9.01 17.56
CA LEU A 187 21.77 9.28 16.46
C LEU A 187 23.06 9.95 16.96
N GLU A 188 22.96 10.88 17.93
CA GLU A 188 24.14 11.48 18.57
C GLU A 188 25.02 10.43 19.26
N ASN A 189 24.41 9.46 19.95
CA ASN A 189 25.15 8.39 20.61
C ASN A 189 25.87 7.49 19.59
N ILE A 190 25.21 7.18 18.46
CA ILE A 190 25.83 6.42 17.36
C ILE A 190 26.98 7.21 16.75
N ALA A 191 26.78 8.50 16.44
CA ALA A 191 27.82 9.35 15.86
C ALA A 191 29.05 9.47 16.77
N LYS A 192 28.84 9.60 18.09
CA LYS A 192 29.92 9.59 19.10
C LYS A 192 30.66 8.25 19.13
N ALA A 193 29.95 7.13 19.07
CA ALA A 193 30.54 5.80 19.06
C ALA A 193 31.37 5.53 17.79
N GLU A 194 30.94 6.05 16.65
CA GLU A 194 31.68 6.00 15.38
C GLU A 194 32.75 7.11 15.23
N LYS A 195 32.91 7.97 16.25
CA LYS A 195 33.88 9.08 16.30
C LYS A 195 33.73 10.10 15.17
N ILE A 196 32.50 10.43 14.80
CA ILE A 196 32.17 11.42 13.77
C ILE A 196 31.54 12.64 14.41
N LYS A 197 31.88 13.82 13.87
CA LYS A 197 31.24 15.08 14.24
C LYS A 197 30.16 15.39 13.21
N ILE A 198 28.93 15.56 13.66
CA ILE A 198 27.78 15.89 12.82
C ILE A 198 27.17 17.16 13.37
N THR A 199 26.84 18.10 12.48
CA THR A 199 26.15 19.32 12.89
C THR A 199 24.70 19.03 13.26
N LYS A 200 24.13 19.83 14.18
CA LYS A 200 22.74 19.67 14.64
C LYS A 200 21.74 19.77 13.47
N GLU A 201 21.99 20.69 12.55
CA GLU A 201 21.16 20.89 11.35
C GLU A 201 21.09 19.62 10.48
N VAL A 202 22.20 18.90 10.31
CA VAL A 202 22.22 17.65 9.54
C VAL A 202 21.46 16.54 10.27
N LEU A 203 21.59 16.44 11.59
CA LEU A 203 20.83 15.47 12.39
C LEU A 203 19.31 15.73 12.27
N GLU A 204 18.87 16.98 12.38
CA GLU A 204 17.48 17.37 12.20
C GLU A 204 16.96 16.97 10.80
N ARG A 205 17.77 17.20 9.75
CA ARG A 205 17.43 16.76 8.38
C ARG A 205 17.27 15.26 8.25
N ILE A 206 18.15 14.47 8.88
CA ILE A 206 18.03 13.00 8.91
C ILE A 206 16.73 12.59 9.58
N ILE A 207 16.42 13.17 10.74
CA ILE A 207 15.24 12.81 11.52
C ILE A 207 13.97 13.13 10.74
N ASN A 208 13.87 14.33 10.16
CA ASN A 208 12.74 14.76 9.35
C ASN A 208 12.53 13.81 8.16
N LYS A 209 13.60 13.45 7.44
CA LYS A 209 13.51 12.54 6.29
C LYS A 209 13.21 11.10 6.68
N SER A 210 13.53 10.69 7.91
CA SER A 210 13.30 9.33 8.41
C SER A 210 11.85 9.07 8.87
N ASP A 211 11.03 10.11 8.99
CA ASP A 211 9.61 10.01 9.40
C ASP A 211 9.42 9.19 10.71
N GLY A 212 10.35 9.34 11.66
CA GLY A 212 10.34 8.63 12.95
C GLY A 212 10.67 7.13 12.86
N CYS A 213 11.23 6.66 11.75
CA CYS A 213 11.66 5.28 11.54
C CYS A 213 13.17 5.14 11.83
N ALA A 214 13.54 4.42 12.90
CA ALA A 214 14.93 4.28 13.32
C ALA A 214 15.83 3.62 12.26
N ARG A 215 15.34 2.58 11.59
CA ARG A 215 16.11 1.91 10.54
C ARG A 215 16.50 2.89 9.42
N ASP A 216 15.57 3.73 9.00
CA ASP A 216 15.76 4.67 7.91
C ASP A 216 16.71 5.80 8.36
N ALA A 217 16.52 6.33 9.58
CA ALA A 217 17.42 7.33 10.17
C ALA A 217 18.89 6.83 10.25
N ILE A 218 19.10 5.62 10.76
CA ILE A 218 20.44 5.01 10.86
C ILE A 218 21.01 4.73 9.47
N SER A 219 20.18 4.34 8.51
CA SER A 219 20.64 4.09 7.14
C SER A 219 21.07 5.38 6.43
N LEU A 220 20.35 6.49 6.62
CA LEU A 220 20.76 7.80 6.12
C LEU A 220 22.07 8.27 6.76
N LEU A 221 22.23 8.04 8.06
CA LEU A 221 23.49 8.30 8.75
C LEU A 221 24.65 7.47 8.16
N ASP A 222 24.42 6.18 7.88
CA ASP A 222 25.40 5.28 7.27
C ASP A 222 25.83 5.76 5.87
N GLN A 223 24.87 6.23 5.07
CA GLN A 223 25.14 6.80 3.75
C GLN A 223 26.00 8.07 3.83
N LEU A 224 25.72 8.94 4.80
CA LEU A 224 26.54 10.13 5.05
C LEU A 224 27.94 9.78 5.53
N MET A 225 28.10 8.71 6.31
CA MET A 225 29.42 8.24 6.73
C MET A 225 30.22 7.63 5.58
N ALA A 226 29.55 7.06 4.58
CA ALA A 226 30.20 6.46 3.42
C ALA A 226 30.90 7.48 2.52
N THR A 227 30.66 8.78 2.68
CA THR A 227 31.40 9.84 1.97
C THR A 227 32.89 9.90 2.39
N GLY A 228 33.24 9.32 3.54
CA GLY A 228 34.61 9.27 4.05
C GLY A 228 35.02 10.48 4.89
N GLU A 229 34.12 11.46 5.06
CA GLU A 229 34.38 12.64 5.87
C GLU A 229 34.09 12.41 7.35
N LYS A 230 34.97 12.92 8.22
CA LYS A 230 34.80 12.82 9.69
C LYS A 230 33.97 13.95 10.28
N ASN A 231 33.81 15.04 9.54
CA ASN A 231 33.00 16.19 9.91
C ASN A 231 31.90 16.29 8.86
N ILE A 232 30.68 15.94 9.23
CA ILE A 232 29.53 16.00 8.33
C ILE A 232 28.83 17.34 8.59
N ASP A 233 29.01 18.27 7.67
CA ASP A 233 28.34 19.56 7.62
C ASP A 233 27.18 19.56 6.61
N SER A 234 26.49 20.69 6.48
CA SER A 234 25.32 20.80 5.60
C SER A 234 25.68 20.64 4.12
N GLU A 235 26.89 21.06 3.71
CA GLU A 235 27.36 20.92 2.33
C GLU A 235 27.59 19.45 1.98
N THR A 236 28.33 18.73 2.82
CA THR A 236 28.56 17.29 2.67
C THR A 236 27.26 16.51 2.71
N ALA A 237 26.37 16.90 3.63
CA ALA A 237 25.06 16.27 3.72
C ALA A 237 24.20 16.50 2.48
N SER A 238 24.35 17.64 1.79
CA SER A 238 23.59 17.97 0.58
C SER A 238 23.84 17.00 -0.58
N LEU A 239 25.01 16.33 -0.61
CA LEU A 239 25.36 15.34 -1.63
C LEU A 239 24.54 14.05 -1.52
N VAL A 240 24.12 13.68 -0.30
CA VAL A 240 23.44 12.40 0.00
C VAL A 240 21.98 12.62 0.37
N LEU A 241 21.74 13.66 1.15
CA LEU A 241 20.44 14.21 1.45
C LEU A 241 20.31 15.46 0.58
N PRO A 242 19.71 15.40 -0.62
CA PRO A 242 19.42 16.62 -1.36
C PRO A 242 18.78 17.60 -0.40
N ASN A 243 19.27 18.84 -0.39
CA ASN A 243 18.56 19.91 0.29
C ASN A 243 17.14 19.85 -0.27
N THR A 244 16.18 19.59 0.60
CA THR A 244 14.83 20.08 0.40
C THR A 244 15.04 21.56 0.18
N ASN A 245 15.05 21.99 -1.08
CA ASN A 245 15.63 23.26 -1.43
C ASN A 245 14.56 24.30 -1.12
N ILE A 246 14.42 24.60 0.16
CA ILE A 246 13.46 25.56 0.72
C ILE A 246 13.56 26.87 -0.07
N GLU A 247 14.77 27.25 -0.49
CA GLU A 247 15.01 28.40 -1.37
C GLU A 247 14.32 28.24 -2.73
N LYS A 248 14.42 27.07 -3.39
CA LYS A 248 13.67 26.79 -4.61
C LYS A 248 12.17 26.76 -4.38
N THR A 249 11.69 26.20 -3.27
CA THR A 249 10.26 26.22 -2.93
C THR A 249 9.77 27.66 -2.74
N PHE A 250 10.53 28.49 -2.02
CA PHE A 250 10.25 29.93 -1.89
C PHE A 250 10.30 30.65 -3.23
N THR A 251 11.27 30.31 -4.10
CA THR A 251 11.39 30.89 -5.44
C THR A 251 10.18 30.54 -6.29
N PHE A 252 9.69 29.30 -6.20
CA PHE A 252 8.49 28.85 -6.91
C PHE A 252 7.23 29.57 -6.41
N VAL A 253 7.03 29.63 -5.09
CA VAL A 253 5.92 30.38 -4.48
C VAL A 253 5.98 31.86 -4.86
N SER A 254 7.17 32.46 -4.82
CA SER A 254 7.38 33.86 -5.25
C SER A 254 7.03 34.05 -6.73
N SER A 255 7.37 33.09 -7.59
CA SER A 255 7.02 33.13 -9.02
C SER A 255 5.51 33.04 -9.22
N LEU A 256 4.82 32.17 -8.46
CA LEU A 256 3.36 32.04 -8.48
C LEU A 256 2.66 33.33 -8.03
N ILE A 257 3.16 33.98 -6.97
CA ILE A 257 2.58 35.22 -6.44
C ILE A 257 2.79 36.39 -7.39
N ASN A 258 4.00 36.53 -7.94
CA ASN A 258 4.34 37.57 -8.89
C ASN A 258 3.79 37.30 -10.31
N LYS A 259 3.16 36.14 -10.53
CA LYS A 259 2.67 35.67 -11.83
C LYS A 259 3.77 35.60 -12.90
N ASP A 260 4.98 35.25 -12.48
CA ASP A 260 6.14 35.17 -13.33
C ASP A 260 6.29 33.74 -13.88
N ILE A 261 5.68 33.52 -15.05
CA ILE A 261 5.69 32.23 -15.73
C ILE A 261 7.12 31.86 -16.16
N GLU A 262 7.91 32.83 -16.61
CA GLU A 262 9.26 32.58 -17.14
C GLU A 262 10.18 32.07 -16.03
N ASN A 263 10.23 32.76 -14.89
CA ASN A 263 11.04 32.32 -13.75
C ASN A 263 10.53 31.00 -13.16
N GLY A 264 9.21 30.80 -13.09
CA GLY A 264 8.64 29.53 -12.63
C GLY A 264 8.99 28.36 -13.55
N MET A 265 8.94 28.54 -14.88
CA MET A 265 9.32 27.51 -15.86
C MET A 265 10.82 27.21 -15.83
N ASN A 266 11.67 28.23 -15.73
CA ASN A 266 13.12 28.07 -15.59
C ASN A 266 13.47 27.32 -14.30
N LEU A 267 12.78 27.60 -13.21
CA LEU A 267 12.95 26.85 -11.96
C LEU A 267 12.56 25.39 -12.14
N ILE A 268 11.40 25.09 -12.73
CA ILE A 268 10.97 23.71 -12.99
C ILE A 268 12.01 22.98 -13.85
N LYS A 269 12.54 23.63 -14.89
CA LYS A 269 13.63 23.07 -15.70
C LYS A 269 14.87 22.76 -14.84
N SER A 270 15.29 23.69 -13.98
CA SER A 270 16.40 23.43 -13.05
C SER A 270 16.12 22.27 -12.09
N LEU A 271 14.86 22.04 -11.70
CA LEU A 271 14.48 20.89 -10.85
C LEU A 271 14.61 19.57 -11.61
N VAL A 272 14.29 19.55 -12.91
CA VAL A 272 14.50 18.39 -13.79
C VAL A 272 16.00 18.13 -13.96
N ASP A 273 16.78 19.17 -14.29
CA ASP A 273 18.23 19.07 -14.52
C ASP A 273 18.97 18.56 -13.27
N ASP A 274 18.51 18.98 -12.08
CA ASP A 274 19.04 18.53 -10.78
C ASP A 274 18.49 17.15 -10.34
N GLY A 275 17.61 16.51 -11.12
CA GLY A 275 17.05 15.19 -10.84
C GLY A 275 16.17 15.13 -9.58
N ILE A 276 15.51 16.24 -9.22
CA ILE A 276 14.72 16.34 -7.99
C ILE A 276 13.43 15.51 -8.11
N ASN A 277 13.06 14.84 -7.02
CA ASN A 277 11.79 14.10 -6.95
C ASN A 277 10.62 15.08 -6.81
N PHE A 278 9.81 15.22 -7.87
CA PHE A 278 8.66 16.13 -7.89
C PHE A 278 7.56 15.80 -6.88
N ASN A 279 7.41 14.54 -6.45
CA ASN A 279 6.47 14.22 -5.37
C ASN A 279 6.94 14.82 -4.05
N GLN A 280 8.24 14.71 -3.76
CA GLN A 280 8.80 15.30 -2.55
C GLN A 280 8.72 16.83 -2.62
N PHE A 281 9.16 17.44 -3.72
CA PHE A 281 9.07 18.87 -3.92
C PHE A 281 7.65 19.42 -3.74
N ASN A 282 6.64 18.67 -4.22
CA ASN A 282 5.25 19.06 -4.06
C ASN A 282 4.73 18.91 -2.61
N ILE A 283 5.22 17.91 -1.85
CA ILE A 283 4.95 17.81 -0.41
C ILE A 283 5.55 19.03 0.31
N ASP A 284 6.80 19.36 0.01
CA ASP A 284 7.50 20.49 0.64
C ASP A 284 6.81 21.83 0.30
N LEU A 285 6.30 21.97 -0.93
CA LEU A 285 5.51 23.12 -1.37
C LEU A 285 4.20 23.24 -0.58
N LEU A 286 3.49 22.14 -0.37
CA LEU A 286 2.25 22.12 0.42
C LEU A 286 2.52 22.41 1.90
N GLU A 287 3.59 21.87 2.48
CA GLU A 287 4.01 22.18 3.85
C GLU A 287 4.31 23.67 4.02
N LEU A 288 5.02 24.28 3.06
CA LEU A 288 5.29 25.71 3.08
C LEU A 288 4.01 26.55 2.99
N LEU A 289 3.10 26.23 2.06
CA LEU A 289 1.83 26.95 1.93
C LEU A 289 0.94 26.77 3.16
N HIS A 290 0.94 25.59 3.77
CA HIS A 290 0.26 25.33 5.03
C HIS A 290 0.85 26.17 6.17
N ALA A 291 2.18 26.26 6.27
CA ALA A 291 2.86 27.11 7.23
C ALA A 291 2.51 28.59 7.04
N MET A 292 2.47 29.07 5.78
CA MET A 292 2.04 30.42 5.42
C MET A 292 0.60 30.69 5.85
N MET A 293 -0.32 29.73 5.61
CA MET A 293 -1.73 29.83 5.96
C MET A 293 -1.95 29.88 7.48
N ILE A 294 -1.25 29.04 8.25
CA ILE A 294 -1.30 29.05 9.71
C ILE A 294 -0.77 30.38 10.26
N ASN A 295 0.40 30.83 9.80
CA ASN A 295 0.99 32.10 10.25
C ASN A 295 0.04 33.28 9.98
N LYS A 296 -0.65 33.27 8.83
CA LYS A 296 -1.63 34.31 8.49
C LYS A 296 -2.91 34.26 9.33
N ALA A 297 -3.31 33.08 9.80
CA ALA A 297 -4.48 32.89 10.65
C ALA A 297 -4.19 33.23 12.13
N ASP A 298 -3.02 32.82 12.62
CA ASP A 298 -2.54 33.11 13.97
C ASP A 298 -1.00 33.25 13.98
N PRO A 299 -0.47 34.49 14.09
CA PRO A 299 0.97 34.75 14.15
C PRO A 299 1.69 34.08 15.35
N GLN A 300 0.96 33.69 16.40
CA GLN A 300 1.50 32.98 17.56
C GLN A 300 1.48 31.45 17.38
N ALA A 301 0.63 30.92 16.49
CA ALA A 301 0.57 29.48 16.17
C ALA A 301 1.74 28.98 15.31
N ALA A 302 2.59 29.87 14.79
CA ALA A 302 3.80 29.53 14.05
C ALA A 302 4.80 28.65 14.84
N PHE A 303 4.64 28.55 16.16
CA PHE A 303 5.43 27.67 17.03
C PHE A 303 5.17 26.17 16.80
N ILE A 304 4.10 25.80 16.07
CA ILE A 304 3.69 24.40 15.87
C ILE A 304 4.56 23.66 14.82
N LEU A 305 5.32 24.38 14.00
CA LEU A 305 6.04 23.82 12.84
C LEU A 305 7.58 23.79 12.98
N ASP A 306 8.15 24.11 14.15
CA ASP A 306 9.62 24.13 14.38
C ASP A 306 10.42 24.84 13.26
N VAL A 307 9.87 25.94 12.74
CA VAL A 307 10.45 26.67 11.60
C VAL A 307 11.53 27.63 12.09
N ASN A 308 12.74 27.54 11.50
CA ASN A 308 13.88 28.40 11.83
C ASN A 308 13.56 29.90 11.63
N ASP A 309 14.13 30.78 12.46
CA ASP A 309 13.83 32.23 12.48
C ASP A 309 14.05 32.93 11.13
N LYS A 310 14.99 32.44 10.30
CA LYS A 310 15.22 32.93 8.94
C LYS A 310 14.05 32.63 8.00
N VAL A 311 13.51 31.43 8.07
CA VAL A 311 12.40 30.96 7.23
C VAL A 311 11.11 31.68 7.62
N LYS A 312 10.92 31.96 8.91
CA LYS A 312 9.78 32.77 9.39
C LYS A 312 9.76 34.16 8.77
N LYS A 313 10.91 34.85 8.69
CA LYS A 313 11.01 36.18 8.06
C LYS A 313 10.65 36.17 6.57
N GLU A 314 11.08 35.14 5.84
CA GLU A 314 10.72 34.98 4.43
C GLU A 314 9.22 34.67 4.25
N ILE A 315 8.66 33.80 5.10
CA ILE A 315 7.20 33.55 5.14
C ILE A 315 6.43 34.85 5.38
N ASP A 316 6.85 35.66 6.36
CA ASP A 316 6.17 36.92 6.69
C ASP A 316 6.21 37.91 5.52
N LYS A 317 7.34 38.00 4.81
CA LYS A 317 7.51 38.84 3.62
C LYS A 317 6.58 38.43 2.48
N ILE A 318 6.48 37.12 2.21
CA ILE A 318 5.63 36.59 1.14
C ILE A 318 4.15 36.68 1.53
N ASN A 319 3.81 36.47 2.81
CA ASN A 319 2.44 36.57 3.32
C ASN A 319 1.83 37.98 3.16
N GLN A 320 2.67 39.02 3.05
CA GLN A 320 2.22 40.39 2.77
C GLN A 320 1.76 40.58 1.31
N GLN A 321 2.19 39.73 0.38
CA GLN A 321 1.98 39.91 -1.06
C GLN A 321 0.79 39.12 -1.62
N ILE A 322 0.35 38.06 -0.94
CA ILE A 322 -0.79 37.22 -1.34
C ILE A 322 -2.01 37.50 -0.45
N SER A 323 -3.25 37.38 -0.93
CA SER A 323 -4.44 37.43 -0.07
C SER A 323 -4.70 36.09 0.63
N TYR A 324 -5.47 36.07 1.72
CA TYR A 324 -5.84 34.80 2.39
C TYR A 324 -6.69 33.91 1.49
N THR A 325 -7.62 34.51 0.72
CA THR A 325 -8.46 33.80 -0.25
C THR A 325 -7.64 33.18 -1.38
N ASP A 326 -6.69 33.94 -1.94
CA ASP A 326 -5.82 33.45 -3.01
C ASP A 326 -4.94 32.29 -2.53
N LEU A 327 -4.44 32.37 -1.29
CA LEU A 327 -3.64 31.29 -0.70
C LEU A 327 -4.44 29.97 -0.59
N ILE A 328 -5.71 30.02 -0.20
CA ILE A 328 -6.57 28.83 -0.14
C ILE A 328 -6.82 28.26 -1.53
N ILE A 329 -7.13 29.11 -2.52
CA ILE A 329 -7.36 28.66 -3.91
C ILE A 329 -6.09 28.03 -4.48
N LEU A 330 -4.92 28.59 -4.19
CA LEU A 330 -3.63 28.06 -4.62
C LEU A 330 -3.33 26.70 -3.98
N ILE A 331 -3.58 26.55 -2.67
CA ILE A 331 -3.43 25.27 -1.98
C ILE A 331 -4.33 24.20 -2.59
N ASP A 332 -5.60 24.51 -2.83
CA ASP A 332 -6.55 23.55 -3.43
C ASP A 332 -6.12 23.14 -4.85
N LEU A 333 -5.63 24.09 -5.65
CA LEU A 333 -5.12 23.83 -6.99
C LEU A 333 -3.92 22.87 -6.97
N ILE A 334 -2.95 23.13 -6.08
CA ILE A 334 -1.76 22.27 -5.93
C ILE A 334 -2.15 20.90 -5.37
N MET A 335 -3.05 20.83 -4.39
CA MET A 335 -3.55 19.55 -3.85
C MET A 335 -4.24 18.72 -4.94
N LYS A 336 -5.06 19.33 -5.79
CA LYS A 336 -5.72 18.65 -6.92
C LYS A 336 -4.72 18.09 -7.91
N ARG A 337 -3.67 18.85 -8.23
CA ARG A 337 -2.62 18.44 -9.19
C ARG A 337 -1.59 17.48 -8.57
N SER A 338 -1.44 17.44 -7.25
CA SER A 338 -0.52 16.55 -6.54
C SER A 338 -0.76 15.06 -6.83
N GLN A 339 -2.04 14.66 -6.92
CA GLN A 339 -2.42 13.28 -7.21
C GLN A 339 -2.00 12.85 -8.63
N GLN A 340 -1.90 13.82 -9.55
CA GLN A 340 -1.53 13.58 -10.94
C GLN A 340 -0.02 13.43 -11.11
N ILE A 341 0.81 14.05 -10.25
CA ILE A 341 2.28 13.92 -10.30
C ILE A 341 2.71 12.46 -10.24
N ARG A 342 2.07 11.67 -9.37
CA ARG A 342 2.43 10.26 -9.17
C ARG A 342 1.98 9.35 -10.33
N LEU A 343 0.95 9.75 -11.05
CA LEU A 343 0.33 8.95 -12.13
C LEU A 343 0.81 9.39 -13.52
N SER A 344 1.39 10.59 -13.63
CA SER A 344 1.81 11.16 -14.91
C SER A 344 3.07 10.46 -15.43
N PRO A 345 3.13 10.16 -16.74
CA PRO A 345 4.37 9.72 -17.38
C PRO A 345 5.45 10.80 -17.39
N ILE A 346 5.05 12.08 -17.23
CA ILE A 346 5.93 13.25 -17.14
C ILE A 346 5.65 13.94 -15.79
N PRO A 347 6.46 13.68 -14.74
CA PRO A 347 6.19 14.13 -13.37
C PRO A 347 6.19 15.66 -13.17
N GLU A 348 6.89 16.41 -14.01
CA GLU A 348 6.99 17.87 -13.97
C GLU A 348 5.74 18.57 -14.56
N LEU A 349 5.00 17.89 -15.44
CA LEU A 349 3.86 18.48 -16.17
C LEU A 349 2.78 19.04 -15.23
N PRO A 350 2.33 18.34 -14.17
CA PRO A 350 1.31 18.89 -13.28
C PRO A 350 1.72 20.20 -12.58
N LEU A 351 3.01 20.39 -12.27
CA LEU A 351 3.50 21.64 -11.68
C LEU A 351 3.55 22.76 -12.71
N GLN A 352 3.91 22.46 -13.96
CA GLN A 352 3.82 23.42 -15.06
C GLN A 352 2.37 23.87 -15.28
N LEU A 353 1.41 22.93 -15.21
CA LEU A 353 -0.01 23.25 -15.30
C LEU A 353 -0.49 24.13 -14.14
N VAL A 354 -0.05 23.87 -12.90
CA VAL A 354 -0.35 24.77 -11.76
C VAL A 354 0.12 26.19 -12.05
N LEU A 355 1.36 26.34 -12.52
CA LEU A 355 1.96 27.64 -12.83
C LEU A 355 1.15 28.38 -13.89
N LEU A 356 0.83 27.72 -15.00
CA LEU A 356 0.06 28.30 -16.10
C LEU A 356 -1.37 28.67 -15.66
N GLU A 357 -2.10 27.73 -15.06
CA GLU A 357 -3.50 27.93 -14.63
C GLU A 357 -3.64 29.04 -13.58
N TRP A 358 -2.67 29.15 -12.67
CA TRP A 358 -2.66 30.20 -11.66
C TRP A 358 -2.33 31.58 -12.24
N CYS A 359 -1.32 31.65 -13.12
CA CYS A 359 -0.89 32.91 -13.70
C CYS A 359 -1.94 33.48 -14.67
N GLU A 360 -2.57 32.63 -15.50
CA GLU A 360 -3.60 33.01 -16.48
C GLU A 360 -4.96 33.39 -15.88
N LYS A 361 -5.22 33.10 -14.59
CA LYS A 361 -6.51 33.35 -13.92
C LYS A 361 -6.93 34.83 -13.75
N LYS A 362 -6.36 35.76 -14.52
CA LYS A 362 -6.80 37.16 -14.63
C LYS A 362 -7.01 37.55 -16.10
N GLU A 363 -8.19 37.23 -16.62
CA GLU A 363 -8.84 38.05 -17.67
C GLU A 363 -10.37 37.80 -17.75
N ASN A 364 -10.88 36.61 -17.37
CA ASN A 364 -12.32 36.33 -17.41
C ASN A 364 -13.05 36.64 -16.09
N ASN A 365 -13.10 37.91 -15.69
CA ASN A 365 -14.02 38.40 -14.65
C ASN A 365 -14.93 39.53 -15.15
N GLN A 366 -15.23 39.53 -16.44
CA GLN A 366 -16.43 40.13 -17.02
C GLN A 366 -17.03 39.08 -17.97
N ASP A 367 -18.33 38.86 -17.88
CA ASP A 367 -19.14 37.90 -18.64
C ASP A 367 -19.12 36.44 -18.15
N ASP A 368 -19.67 36.21 -16.96
CA ASP A 368 -20.47 35.00 -16.71
C ASP A 368 -21.64 35.32 -15.74
N ASN A 369 -22.45 36.29 -16.16
CA ASN A 369 -23.85 36.40 -15.73
C ASN A 369 -24.73 35.96 -16.90
N ASN A 370 -24.79 34.65 -17.14
CA ASN A 370 -25.89 34.02 -17.86
C ASN A 370 -26.16 32.62 -17.30
N PHE A 371 -26.66 32.60 -16.07
CA PHE A 371 -27.64 31.59 -15.69
C PHE A 371 -28.87 31.77 -16.60
N THR A 372 -28.95 31.01 -17.69
CA THR A 372 -30.21 30.74 -18.37
C THR A 372 -30.61 29.29 -18.11
N THR A 373 -31.42 29.14 -17.08
CA THR A 373 -32.38 28.06 -16.92
C THR A 373 -33.24 27.96 -18.19
N PRO A 374 -33.44 26.76 -18.77
CA PRO A 374 -34.46 26.58 -19.79
C PRO A 374 -35.80 26.36 -19.10
N ASN A 375 -36.65 27.39 -19.03
CA ASN A 375 -38.08 27.12 -19.03
C ASN A 375 -38.97 28.28 -19.48
N LYS A 376 -40.08 27.85 -20.12
CA LYS A 376 -41.22 28.58 -20.72
C LYS A 376 -41.09 28.77 -22.24
N SER A 377 -42.11 28.52 -23.05
CA SER A 377 -43.47 28.00 -22.86
C SER A 377 -44.15 28.06 -24.23
N ASN A 378 -45.04 27.13 -24.53
CA ASN A 378 -46.20 27.27 -25.42
C ASN A 378 -46.97 25.96 -25.27
N ASN A 379 -48.28 25.88 -25.13
CA ASN A 379 -49.39 26.80 -24.95
C ASN A 379 -50.59 25.87 -24.66
N GLU A 380 -51.53 26.25 -23.79
CA GLU A 380 -52.99 26.03 -23.92
C GLU A 380 -53.74 26.02 -22.57
N LYS A 381 -55.01 26.39 -22.68
CA LYS A 381 -55.82 27.19 -21.74
C LYS A 381 -56.84 26.35 -20.97
N LYS A 382 -57.30 26.93 -19.84
CA LYS A 382 -58.61 26.77 -19.14
C LYS A 382 -58.85 25.38 -18.49
N GLU A 383 -59.53 25.21 -17.37
CA GLU A 383 -60.64 25.94 -16.77
C GLU A 383 -60.78 25.59 -15.27
N VAL A 384 -61.48 26.46 -14.52
CA VAL A 384 -61.78 26.34 -13.08
C VAL A 384 -63.03 25.48 -12.88
N THR A 385 -63.10 24.62 -11.83
CA THR A 385 -64.20 24.60 -10.83
C THR A 385 -64.15 23.48 -9.77
N LYS A 386 -64.21 23.92 -8.50
CA LYS A 386 -65.07 23.50 -7.37
C LYS A 386 -64.98 22.10 -6.71
N LYS A 387 -64.70 22.19 -5.38
CA LYS A 387 -65.46 21.73 -4.19
C LYS A 387 -64.72 20.78 -3.23
N GLU A 388 -64.61 21.30 -2.01
CA GLU A 388 -64.23 20.69 -0.71
C GLU A 388 -65.31 19.70 -0.18
N PRO A 389 -65.30 19.30 1.12
CA PRO A 389 -64.43 18.33 1.79
C PRO A 389 -65.31 17.25 2.50
N ILE A 390 -64.74 16.44 3.42
CA ILE A 390 -65.30 16.11 4.76
C ILE A 390 -64.64 14.84 5.37
N THR A 391 -63.89 15.09 6.46
CA THR A 391 -63.70 14.36 7.75
C THR A 391 -63.34 12.87 7.80
N LYS A 392 -62.19 12.53 8.43
CA LYS A 392 -61.97 12.12 9.85
C LYS A 392 -62.68 10.81 10.25
N GLU A 393 -61.92 9.79 10.65
CA GLU A 393 -61.71 9.49 12.08
C GLU A 393 -60.69 8.36 12.32
N ASN A 394 -60.01 8.49 13.45
CA ASN A 394 -58.93 7.68 14.02
C ASN A 394 -59.42 6.32 14.58
N LYS A 395 -58.49 5.36 14.73
CA LYS A 395 -58.03 4.92 16.08
C LYS A 395 -56.88 3.90 16.01
N GLU A 396 -55.96 4.10 16.96
CA GLU A 396 -54.88 3.24 17.46
C GLU A 396 -55.47 1.90 17.99
N SER A 397 -54.76 0.81 18.33
CA SER A 397 -53.50 0.66 19.06
C SER A 397 -53.08 -0.84 19.19
N THR A 398 -51.77 -1.06 19.39
CA THR A 398 -51.08 -2.05 20.26
C THR A 398 -51.13 -3.59 20.07
N ASN A 399 -49.91 -4.14 19.85
CA ASN A 399 -49.24 -5.31 20.46
C ASN A 399 -50.04 -6.38 21.24
N ASN A 400 -49.86 -7.67 20.90
CA ASN A 400 -49.04 -8.62 21.70
C ASN A 400 -48.85 -10.03 21.09
N LYS A 401 -47.88 -10.74 21.68
CA LYS A 401 -47.19 -12.00 21.35
C LYS A 401 -48.00 -13.31 21.28
N ALA A 402 -47.36 -14.26 20.57
CA ALA A 402 -47.18 -15.71 20.83
C ALA A 402 -48.07 -16.75 20.12
N SER A 403 -47.43 -17.41 19.14
CA SER A 403 -47.32 -18.87 18.88
C SER A 403 -48.55 -19.78 18.92
N LEU A 404 -48.84 -20.46 17.79
CA LEU A 404 -48.65 -21.93 17.60
C LEU A 404 -48.98 -22.38 16.16
N THR A 405 -48.02 -23.12 15.59
CA THR A 405 -48.11 -24.28 14.67
C THR A 405 -48.59 -24.21 13.20
N LYS A 406 -47.63 -24.62 12.34
CA LYS A 406 -47.70 -25.54 11.18
C LYS A 406 -48.64 -25.19 10.02
N GLU A 407 -48.05 -24.70 8.94
CA GLU A 407 -47.98 -25.35 7.62
C GLU A 407 -47.34 -24.36 6.62
N ASN A 408 -46.20 -24.72 6.02
CA ASN A 408 -45.99 -24.43 4.60
C ASN A 408 -44.77 -25.15 4.02
N LYS A 409 -45.04 -25.80 2.89
CA LYS A 409 -44.19 -26.73 2.16
C LYS A 409 -42.97 -26.04 1.55
N LYS A 410 -41.82 -26.68 1.74
CA LYS A 410 -40.67 -26.62 0.83
C LYS A 410 -41.10 -27.15 -0.54
N THR A 411 -40.85 -26.39 -1.61
CA THR A 411 -40.37 -26.93 -2.89
C THR A 411 -39.71 -25.80 -3.68
N SER A 412 -38.54 -26.12 -4.22
CA SER A 412 -37.49 -25.22 -4.65
C SER A 412 -37.77 -24.55 -6.00
N PHE A 413 -37.44 -23.26 -6.08
CA PHE A 413 -37.41 -22.43 -7.28
C PHE A 413 -36.36 -22.88 -8.33
N THR A 414 -35.59 -23.93 -8.05
CA THR A 414 -34.51 -24.48 -8.90
C THR A 414 -34.99 -25.34 -10.07
N GLU A 415 -36.29 -25.62 -10.19
CA GLU A 415 -36.84 -26.45 -11.27
C GLU A 415 -37.39 -25.64 -12.46
N LYS A 416 -37.68 -24.35 -12.29
CA LYS A 416 -38.23 -23.50 -13.38
C LYS A 416 -37.19 -22.83 -14.28
N VAL A 417 -35.90 -22.92 -13.95
CA VAL A 417 -34.81 -22.32 -14.77
C VAL A 417 -34.14 -23.36 -15.68
N LYS A 418 -34.38 -24.67 -15.47
CA LYS A 418 -33.76 -25.75 -16.26
C LYS A 418 -34.43 -26.05 -17.62
N ASN A 419 -35.62 -25.51 -17.92
CA ASN A 419 -36.43 -25.97 -19.05
C ASN A 419 -36.65 -24.96 -20.21
N ILE A 420 -35.80 -23.92 -20.37
CA ILE A 420 -35.96 -22.94 -21.48
C ILE A 420 -34.72 -22.81 -22.40
N VAL A 421 -33.60 -23.52 -22.14
CA VAL A 421 -32.42 -23.45 -23.03
C VAL A 421 -31.99 -24.85 -23.47
N ASN A 422 -32.86 -25.55 -24.20
CA ASN A 422 -32.49 -26.74 -24.96
C ASN A 422 -33.15 -26.67 -26.35
N LYS A 423 -32.42 -26.05 -27.28
CA LYS A 423 -32.52 -26.36 -28.70
C LYS A 423 -31.07 -26.61 -29.16
N PRO A 424 -30.67 -27.85 -29.46
CA PRO A 424 -29.31 -28.12 -29.89
C PRO A 424 -29.14 -27.53 -31.29
N ILE A 425 -28.09 -26.73 -31.48
CA ILE A 425 -27.69 -26.26 -32.80
C ILE A 425 -26.37 -26.98 -33.09
N GLU A 426 -26.38 -27.79 -34.14
CA GLU A 426 -25.20 -28.47 -34.67
C GLU A 426 -24.24 -27.42 -35.26
N PHE A 427 -23.31 -26.91 -34.46
CA PHE A 427 -22.11 -26.28 -34.98
C PHE A 427 -20.96 -27.27 -34.86
N SER A 428 -20.27 -27.52 -35.98
CA SER A 428 -19.03 -28.29 -35.96
C SER A 428 -17.88 -27.40 -35.49
N LEU A 429 -16.86 -27.97 -34.82
CA LEU A 429 -15.65 -27.25 -34.41
C LEU A 429 -14.98 -26.51 -35.60
N ILE A 430 -15.17 -27.03 -36.81
CA ILE A 430 -14.65 -26.50 -38.08
C ILE A 430 -15.26 -25.13 -38.43
N ASP A 431 -16.52 -24.86 -38.05
CA ASP A 431 -17.17 -23.58 -38.34
C ASP A 431 -16.71 -22.46 -37.40
N ILE A 432 -16.27 -22.84 -36.19
CA ILE A 432 -15.73 -21.91 -35.19
C ILE A 432 -14.30 -21.55 -35.54
N GLU A 433 -13.46 -22.49 -35.96
CA GLU A 433 -12.09 -22.21 -36.43
C GLU A 433 -12.08 -21.21 -37.60
N LYS A 434 -13.01 -21.35 -38.56
CA LYS A 434 -13.15 -20.41 -39.69
C LYS A 434 -13.57 -19.00 -39.26
N LYS A 435 -14.35 -18.88 -38.18
CA LYS A 435 -14.82 -17.61 -37.63
C LYS A 435 -13.90 -17.05 -36.54
N TRP A 436 -12.94 -17.84 -36.06
CA TRP A 436 -11.98 -17.47 -35.01
C TRP A 436 -11.07 -16.31 -35.45
N THR A 437 -10.67 -16.30 -36.71
CA THR A 437 -9.89 -15.20 -37.30
C THR A 437 -10.67 -13.88 -37.29
N ASN A 438 -11.98 -13.93 -37.57
CA ASN A 438 -12.86 -12.76 -37.49
C ASN A 438 -13.05 -12.31 -36.03
N PHE A 439 -13.21 -13.27 -35.10
CA PHE A 439 -13.28 -13.00 -33.66
C PHE A 439 -12.03 -12.28 -33.14
N ILE A 440 -10.83 -12.76 -33.48
CA ILE A 440 -9.56 -12.11 -33.11
C ILE A 440 -9.51 -10.68 -33.68
N SER A 441 -9.94 -10.47 -34.93
CA SER A 441 -9.92 -9.14 -35.56
C SER A 441 -10.91 -8.14 -34.96
N GLN A 442 -12.03 -8.62 -34.41
CA GLN A 442 -12.99 -7.77 -33.69
C GLN A 442 -12.49 -7.45 -32.27
N VAL A 443 -11.93 -8.44 -31.57
CA VAL A 443 -11.31 -8.21 -30.26
C VAL A 443 -10.13 -7.25 -30.36
N GLU A 444 -9.38 -7.27 -31.48
CA GLU A 444 -8.29 -6.33 -31.73
C GLU A 444 -8.73 -4.86 -31.75
N LYS A 445 -9.93 -4.57 -32.26
CA LYS A 445 -10.48 -3.21 -32.31
C LYS A 445 -10.95 -2.70 -30.95
N GLU A 446 -11.51 -3.57 -30.12
CA GLU A 446 -12.07 -3.18 -28.82
C GLU A 446 -11.05 -3.28 -27.68
N HIS A 447 -10.17 -4.29 -27.71
CA HIS A 447 -9.22 -4.58 -26.64
C HIS A 447 -7.86 -5.10 -27.17
N PRO A 448 -6.96 -4.19 -27.59
CA PRO A 448 -5.65 -4.54 -28.15
C PRO A 448 -4.77 -5.41 -27.24
N SER A 449 -4.96 -5.30 -25.92
CA SER A 449 -4.16 -6.03 -24.92
C SER A 449 -4.51 -7.51 -24.78
N LEU A 450 -5.65 -7.97 -25.31
CA LEU A 450 -6.10 -9.37 -25.21
C LEU A 450 -5.71 -10.21 -26.43
N ILE A 451 -5.28 -9.59 -27.53
CA ILE A 451 -4.90 -10.26 -28.78
C ILE A 451 -3.78 -11.27 -28.55
N PHE A 452 -2.75 -10.87 -27.79
CA PHE A 452 -1.59 -11.73 -27.54
C PHE A 452 -2.02 -13.04 -26.88
N ILE A 453 -2.92 -12.96 -25.90
CA ILE A 453 -3.43 -14.13 -25.18
C ILE A 453 -4.27 -15.01 -26.10
N LEU A 454 -5.15 -14.41 -26.92
CA LEU A 454 -6.04 -15.15 -27.81
C LEU A 454 -5.32 -15.78 -29.01
N LYS A 455 -4.26 -15.14 -29.54
CA LYS A 455 -3.41 -15.72 -30.60
C LYS A 455 -2.60 -16.92 -30.11
N MET A 456 -2.25 -16.93 -28.82
CA MET A 456 -1.55 -18.06 -28.17
C MET A 456 -2.51 -19.11 -27.60
N SER A 457 -3.81 -18.98 -27.85
CA SER A 457 -4.83 -19.85 -27.29
C SER A 457 -5.36 -20.86 -28.31
N GLU A 458 -5.68 -22.07 -27.84
CA GLU A 458 -6.22 -23.13 -28.67
C GLU A 458 -7.67 -23.42 -28.29
N ILE A 459 -8.52 -23.66 -29.29
CA ILE A 459 -9.91 -24.06 -29.03
C ILE A 459 -9.90 -25.53 -28.65
N LEU A 460 -10.34 -25.86 -27.43
CA LEU A 460 -10.32 -27.22 -26.92
C LEU A 460 -11.58 -27.99 -27.29
N ASN A 461 -12.74 -27.44 -26.93
CA ASN A 461 -14.03 -28.10 -27.15
C ASN A 461 -15.18 -27.09 -27.05
N LEU A 462 -16.32 -27.43 -27.67
CA LEU A 462 -17.58 -26.74 -27.53
C LEU A 462 -18.65 -27.74 -27.06
N GLU A 463 -19.09 -27.60 -25.81
CA GLU A 463 -20.17 -28.42 -25.24
C GLU A 463 -21.23 -27.51 -24.62
N ASN A 464 -22.52 -27.73 -24.91
CA ASN A 464 -23.64 -27.00 -24.28
C ASN A 464 -23.51 -25.46 -24.33
N ASN A 465 -23.11 -24.89 -25.47
CA ASN A 465 -22.82 -23.47 -25.65
C ASN A 465 -21.68 -22.91 -24.78
N LEU A 466 -20.81 -23.78 -24.24
CA LEU A 466 -19.58 -23.40 -23.54
C LEU A 466 -18.39 -23.70 -24.44
N LEU A 467 -17.69 -22.65 -24.86
CA LEU A 467 -16.43 -22.72 -25.58
C LEU A 467 -15.28 -22.75 -24.58
N LYS A 468 -14.53 -23.86 -24.58
CA LYS A 468 -13.32 -23.99 -23.77
C LYS A 468 -12.09 -23.60 -24.57
N ILE A 469 -11.33 -22.66 -24.03
CA ILE A 469 -10.10 -22.13 -24.61
C ILE A 469 -8.91 -22.60 -23.77
N GLY A 470 -7.95 -23.28 -24.37
CA GLY A 470 -6.69 -23.68 -23.76
C GLY A 470 -5.67 -22.56 -23.82
N VAL A 471 -5.07 -22.22 -22.68
CA VAL A 471 -3.97 -21.24 -22.58
C VAL A 471 -2.79 -21.82 -21.82
N GLN A 472 -1.58 -21.38 -22.16
CA GLN A 472 -0.34 -21.95 -21.62
C GLN A 472 -0.04 -21.56 -20.16
N TYR A 473 -0.55 -20.41 -19.69
CA TYR A 473 -0.21 -19.87 -18.37
C TYR A 473 -1.45 -19.59 -17.51
N SER A 474 -1.36 -19.84 -16.21
CA SER A 474 -2.43 -19.58 -15.24
C SER A 474 -2.86 -18.11 -15.19
N PHE A 475 -1.92 -17.18 -15.40
CA PHE A 475 -2.22 -15.75 -15.50
C PHE A 475 -3.11 -15.43 -16.72
N HIS A 476 -2.90 -16.10 -17.86
CA HIS A 476 -3.73 -15.92 -19.05
C HIS A 476 -5.15 -16.42 -18.82
N ALA A 477 -5.30 -17.57 -18.17
CA ALA A 477 -6.61 -18.12 -17.83
C ALA A 477 -7.36 -17.18 -16.86
N ASN A 478 -6.69 -16.68 -15.83
CA ASN A 478 -7.26 -15.74 -14.88
C ASN A 478 -7.71 -14.43 -15.55
N LYS A 479 -6.96 -13.94 -16.53
CA LYS A 479 -7.29 -12.69 -17.23
C LYS A 479 -8.46 -12.86 -18.21
N LEU A 480 -8.55 -13.99 -18.91
CA LEU A 480 -9.70 -14.29 -19.77
C LEU A 480 -10.97 -14.63 -18.97
N ASN A 481 -10.83 -15.25 -17.80
CA ASN A 481 -11.94 -15.59 -16.90
C ASN A 481 -12.35 -14.44 -15.98
N ASP A 482 -11.70 -13.27 -16.05
CA ASP A 482 -12.17 -12.09 -15.33
C ASP A 482 -13.58 -11.70 -15.82
N LYS A 483 -14.49 -11.36 -14.91
CA LYS A 483 -15.93 -11.21 -15.21
C LYS A 483 -16.21 -10.15 -16.27
N ILE A 484 -15.38 -9.10 -16.34
CA ILE A 484 -15.52 -8.02 -17.32
C ILE A 484 -15.04 -8.52 -18.69
N CYS A 485 -13.85 -9.14 -18.73
CA CYS A 485 -13.28 -9.69 -19.95
C CYS A 485 -14.14 -10.81 -20.54
N GLN A 486 -14.59 -11.75 -19.72
CA GLN A 486 -15.44 -12.86 -20.11
C GLN A 486 -16.75 -12.36 -20.75
N ARG A 487 -17.43 -11.39 -20.13
CA ARG A 487 -18.67 -10.81 -20.71
C ARG A 487 -18.44 -10.16 -22.07
N ASN A 488 -17.33 -9.42 -22.23
CA ASN A 488 -17.02 -8.76 -23.50
C ASN A 488 -16.73 -9.80 -24.59
N LEU A 489 -15.90 -10.79 -24.29
CA LEU A 489 -15.59 -11.88 -25.23
C LEU A 489 -16.84 -12.69 -25.58
N GLU A 490 -17.70 -12.99 -24.61
CA GLU A 490 -18.98 -13.68 -24.83
C GLU A 490 -19.93 -12.87 -25.71
N ASN A 491 -20.01 -11.54 -25.53
CA ASN A 491 -20.84 -10.67 -26.37
C ASN A 491 -20.33 -10.65 -27.82
N ILE A 492 -19.03 -10.42 -28.03
CA ILE A 492 -18.42 -10.39 -29.37
C ILE A 492 -18.63 -11.74 -30.07
N MET A 493 -18.40 -12.85 -29.35
CA MET A 493 -18.58 -14.18 -29.92
C MET A 493 -20.06 -14.50 -30.21
N SER A 494 -20.96 -14.00 -29.36
CA SER A 494 -22.41 -14.13 -29.57
C SER A 494 -22.90 -13.33 -30.77
N ASP A 495 -22.32 -12.16 -31.03
CA ASP A 495 -22.65 -11.33 -32.20
C ASP A 495 -22.16 -11.99 -33.52
N ILE A 496 -21.00 -12.64 -33.50
CA ILE A 496 -20.45 -13.36 -34.67
C ILE A 496 -21.22 -14.66 -34.98
N LEU A 497 -21.68 -15.36 -33.94
CA LEU A 497 -22.33 -16.66 -34.06
C LEU A 497 -23.86 -16.59 -34.04
N GLY A 498 -24.44 -15.43 -33.70
CA GLY A 498 -25.89 -15.20 -33.63
C GLY A 498 -26.58 -15.91 -32.47
N HIS A 499 -25.81 -16.50 -31.54
CA HIS A 499 -26.29 -17.29 -30.41
C HIS A 499 -25.45 -17.03 -29.17
N LYS A 500 -26.07 -17.10 -27.98
CA LYS A 500 -25.36 -16.90 -26.71
C LYS A 500 -24.37 -18.03 -26.46
N ILE A 501 -23.09 -17.68 -26.42
CA ILE A 501 -21.99 -18.59 -26.09
C ILE A 501 -21.30 -18.11 -24.83
N ARG A 502 -20.97 -19.06 -23.95
CA ARG A 502 -20.12 -18.83 -22.79
C ARG A 502 -18.69 -19.21 -23.11
N ILE A 503 -17.74 -18.49 -22.54
CA ILE A 503 -16.31 -18.73 -22.78
C ILE A 503 -15.63 -19.06 -21.45
N GLU A 504 -14.88 -20.15 -21.41
CA GLU A 504 -14.08 -20.53 -20.25
C GLU A 504 -12.65 -20.83 -20.68
N ALA A 505 -11.68 -20.14 -20.08
CA ALA A 505 -10.27 -20.38 -20.32
C ALA A 505 -9.69 -21.36 -19.28
N VAL A 506 -8.98 -22.38 -19.74
CA VAL A 506 -8.36 -23.43 -18.92
C VAL A 506 -6.87 -23.51 -19.23
N VAL A 507 -6.06 -23.75 -18.21
CA VAL A 507 -4.61 -23.94 -18.39
C VAL A 507 -4.35 -25.31 -19.00
N GLN A 508 -3.60 -25.35 -20.10
CA GLN A 508 -3.12 -26.59 -20.69
C GLN A 508 -1.60 -26.60 -20.63
N GLU A 509 -1.05 -27.52 -19.83
CA GLU A 509 0.40 -27.75 -19.78
C GLU A 509 0.82 -28.46 -21.07
N LYS A 510 1.55 -27.75 -21.95
CA LYS A 510 2.31 -28.40 -23.03
C LYS A 510 3.70 -28.73 -22.50
N GLU A 511 4.13 -29.99 -22.66
CA GLU A 511 5.54 -30.35 -22.51
C GLU A 511 6.36 -29.49 -23.49
N ILE A 512 7.32 -28.72 -22.96
CA ILE A 512 8.17 -27.82 -23.75
C ILE A 512 9.16 -28.69 -24.53
N ASN A 513 8.84 -29.03 -25.77
CA ASN A 513 9.87 -29.36 -26.75
C ASN A 513 10.57 -28.05 -27.14
N GLN A 514 11.87 -27.96 -26.87
CA GLN A 514 12.72 -26.83 -27.21
C GLN A 514 12.93 -26.74 -28.73
N ASP A 515 11.94 -26.22 -29.47
CA ASP A 515 12.14 -25.81 -30.85
C ASP A 515 12.55 -24.34 -30.91
N LYS A 516 13.79 -24.10 -31.36
CA LYS A 516 14.36 -22.76 -31.60
C LYS A 516 13.48 -21.87 -32.51
N ASN A 517 12.57 -22.47 -33.27
CA ASN A 517 11.64 -21.79 -34.17
C ASN A 517 10.60 -20.94 -33.41
N ASP A 518 10.20 -21.32 -32.20
CA ASP A 518 9.17 -20.58 -31.45
C ASP A 518 9.67 -19.22 -30.96
N ILE A 519 10.93 -19.14 -30.55
CA ILE A 519 11.56 -17.88 -30.11
C ILE A 519 11.72 -16.94 -31.31
N GLN A 520 12.04 -17.49 -32.49
CA GLN A 520 12.20 -16.71 -33.71
C GLN A 520 10.86 -16.16 -34.22
N ASN A 521 9.79 -16.97 -34.14
CA ASN A 521 8.42 -16.52 -34.42
C ASN A 521 7.93 -15.45 -33.42
N LEU A 522 8.34 -15.57 -32.15
CA LEU A 522 8.07 -14.58 -31.11
C LEU A 522 8.78 -13.26 -31.42
N ALA A 523 10.08 -13.30 -31.70
CA ALA A 523 10.88 -12.12 -32.03
C ALA A 523 10.34 -11.39 -33.28
N SER A 524 10.00 -12.14 -34.34
CA SER A 524 9.42 -11.56 -35.56
C SER A 524 8.04 -10.93 -35.32
N SER A 525 7.25 -11.47 -34.39
CA SER A 525 5.95 -10.90 -34.02
C SER A 525 6.07 -9.56 -33.27
N PHE A 526 7.25 -9.28 -32.71
CA PHE A 526 7.60 -8.00 -32.07
C PHE A 526 8.49 -7.10 -32.96
N GLY A 527 8.72 -7.48 -34.23
CA GLY A 527 9.54 -6.71 -35.17
C GLY A 527 11.05 -6.74 -34.85
N GLY A 528 11.51 -7.71 -34.06
CA GLY A 528 12.93 -7.89 -33.73
C GLY A 528 13.53 -9.13 -34.40
N GLU A 529 14.81 -9.05 -34.78
CA GLU A 529 15.59 -10.22 -35.18
C GLU A 529 16.49 -10.68 -34.03
N ILE A 530 16.61 -12.00 -33.86
CA ILE A 530 17.55 -12.60 -32.91
C ILE A 530 18.93 -12.62 -33.56
N ILE A 531 19.84 -11.77 -33.11
CA ILE A 531 21.24 -11.81 -33.52
C ILE A 531 21.92 -12.93 -32.74
N SER A 532 22.39 -13.96 -33.45
CA SER A 532 23.08 -15.13 -32.89
C SER A 532 24.51 -14.85 -32.46
#